data_AF-A0A940NH46-F1
#
_entry.id   AF-A0A940NH46-F1
#
_cell.length_a   1.000
_cell.length_b   1.000
_cell.length_c   1.000
_cell.angle_alpha   90.00
_cell.angle_beta   90.00
_cell.angle_gamma   90.00
#
_symmetry.space_group_name_H-M   'P 1'
#
loop_
_entity.id
_entity.type
_entity.pdbx_description
1 polymer ?
#
loop_
_entity_poly.entity_id
_entity_poly.type
_entity_poly.pdbx_seq_one_letter_code
_entity_poly.pdbx_strand_id
1 'polypeptide(L)'
;MNRISPIDGSMAASMAAMALLLPATAHAAAGDVASLYGPQPPDDATYLRVINVSPLPARVALAGSEAPQTLAPGAATRFSVLAPATQMHVSVDGKALADATAATGHPGDAVTVALSHDAKGWHAMRVAGRYGRVDGLKATLRAFNFVPGCSAEISVDGAGPTVFAQLASGAQDARAINPVSAKLVGRCGAAASAPLPLPPLAAGESYSLFIHGDARQPVLSGARDALAWPPAAR
;
A
#
# COMPACT_ATOMS: atom_id res chain seq x y z
N MET A 1 69.69 74.54 17.64
CA MET A 1 68.98 75.83 17.75
C MET A 1 67.81 75.84 16.78
N ASN A 2 66.72 76.46 17.23
CA ASN A 2 65.61 77.03 16.46
C ASN A 2 64.58 76.11 15.78
N ARG A 3 63.45 76.09 16.48
CA ARG A 3 62.06 76.03 16.02
C ARG A 3 61.83 76.63 14.62
N ILE A 4 60.99 75.93 13.86
CA ILE A 4 60.10 76.51 12.85
C ILE A 4 58.73 75.85 13.04
N SER A 5 57.71 76.68 13.26
CA SER A 5 56.27 76.35 13.19
C SER A 5 55.70 77.02 11.92
N PRO A 6 54.37 76.98 11.68
CA PRO A 6 53.60 75.92 11.02
C PRO A 6 52.93 76.46 9.73
N ILE A 7 52.32 75.61 8.91
CA ILE A 7 51.32 76.07 7.92
C ILE A 7 50.18 75.05 7.82
N ASP A 8 48.97 75.57 7.91
CA ASP A 8 47.66 74.93 7.77
C ASP A 8 47.44 74.27 6.39
N GLY A 9 46.53 73.30 6.36
CA GLY A 9 45.60 73.20 5.25
C GLY A 9 45.32 71.81 4.70
N SER A 10 44.02 71.55 4.60
CA SER A 10 43.35 70.78 3.54
C SER A 10 42.96 69.33 3.78
N MET A 11 41.65 69.15 3.63
CA MET A 11 40.86 67.95 3.37
C MET A 11 41.57 66.86 2.56
N ALA A 12 41.40 65.58 2.95
CA ALA A 12 40.65 64.60 2.15
C ALA A 12 40.79 63.16 2.70
N ALA A 13 39.67 62.45 2.60
CA ALA A 13 39.54 61.03 2.25
C ALA A 13 39.98 59.92 3.25
N SER A 14 38.94 59.25 3.76
CA SER A 14 38.68 57.79 3.65
C SER A 14 39.64 56.78 4.31
N MET A 15 39.09 55.96 5.21
CA MET A 15 39.20 54.48 5.27
C MET A 15 38.43 53.99 6.52
N ALA A 16 37.25 53.38 6.39
CA ALA A 16 37.00 51.96 6.13
C ALA A 16 37.32 51.03 7.33
N ALA A 17 36.28 50.56 8.02
CA ALA A 17 36.24 49.24 8.69
C ALA A 17 34.80 48.91 9.13
N MET A 18 34.01 48.34 8.22
CA MET A 18 32.69 47.78 8.50
C MET A 18 32.87 46.30 8.82
N ALA A 19 32.78 45.92 10.09
CA ALA A 19 32.91 44.54 10.55
C ALA A 19 31.67 43.74 10.13
N LEU A 20 31.82 42.89 9.10
CA LEU A 20 30.83 41.90 8.69
C LEU A 20 30.77 40.76 9.72
N LEU A 21 29.71 40.78 10.53
CA LEU A 21 29.28 39.63 11.33
C LEU A 21 28.77 38.55 10.36
N LEU A 22 29.51 37.45 10.24
CA LEU A 22 29.10 36.24 9.52
C LEU A 22 27.96 35.54 10.30
N PRO A 23 26.77 35.33 9.73
CA PRO A 23 25.79 34.43 10.32
C PRO A 23 26.20 32.98 10.06
N ALA A 24 26.52 32.25 11.13
CA ALA A 24 26.70 30.80 11.10
C ALA A 24 25.38 30.15 10.66
N THR A 25 25.39 29.51 9.49
CA THR A 25 24.27 28.74 8.97
C THR A 25 24.11 27.45 9.78
N ALA A 26 23.19 27.46 10.74
CA ALA A 26 22.75 26.26 11.45
C ALA A 26 21.90 25.38 10.50
N HIS A 27 22.54 24.52 9.72
CA HIS A 27 21.91 23.41 9.00
C HIS A 27 22.16 22.10 9.74
N ALA A 28 21.45 21.84 10.84
CA ALA A 28 21.45 20.53 11.48
C ALA A 28 20.25 20.37 12.43
N ALA A 29 19.07 19.99 11.90
CA ALA A 29 17.96 19.50 12.72
C ALA A 29 16.89 18.67 11.96
N ALA A 30 17.05 18.39 10.66
CA ALA A 30 16.05 17.61 9.90
C ALA A 30 16.32 16.09 9.91
N GLY A 31 17.54 15.64 10.24
CA GLY A 31 17.94 14.23 10.18
C GLY A 31 17.48 13.37 11.36
N ASP A 32 17.18 13.97 12.51
CA ASP A 32 16.96 13.24 13.77
C ASP A 32 15.52 12.72 13.92
N VAL A 33 14.53 13.44 13.37
CA VAL A 33 13.11 13.05 13.43
C VAL A 33 12.75 11.93 12.46
N ALA A 34 13.43 11.82 11.31
CA ALA A 34 13.21 10.74 10.34
C ALA A 34 13.69 9.37 10.86
N SER A 35 14.68 9.38 11.77
CA SER A 35 15.23 8.18 12.40
C SER A 35 14.21 7.48 13.33
N LEU A 36 13.36 8.27 14.02
CA LEU A 36 12.39 7.75 15.00
C LEU A 36 11.22 6.96 14.38
N TYR A 37 10.92 7.19 13.10
CA TYR A 37 9.76 6.58 12.42
C TYR A 37 10.16 5.58 11.32
N GLY A 38 11.45 5.30 11.20
CA GLY A 38 11.99 4.49 10.11
C GLY A 38 11.80 5.14 8.73
N PRO A 39 12.41 4.56 7.67
CA PRO A 39 12.20 5.05 6.32
C PRO A 39 10.73 4.95 5.93
N GLN A 40 10.17 6.00 5.33
CA GLN A 40 8.85 5.95 4.72
C GLN A 40 8.95 5.46 3.26
N PRO A 41 7.92 4.78 2.73
CA PRO A 41 7.81 4.53 1.30
C PRO A 41 7.87 5.85 0.50
N PRO A 42 8.32 5.83 -0.77
CA PRO A 42 8.22 6.99 -1.65
C PRO A 42 6.78 7.52 -1.75
N ASP A 43 6.60 8.85 -1.77
CA ASP A 43 5.28 9.49 -1.83
C ASP A 43 4.46 9.10 -3.07
N ASP A 44 5.15 8.79 -4.16
CA ASP A 44 4.60 8.38 -5.46
C ASP A 44 4.74 6.88 -5.73
N ALA A 45 4.93 6.08 -4.68
CA ALA A 45 4.98 4.63 -4.79
C ALA A 45 3.67 4.03 -5.32
N THR A 46 3.80 2.90 -6.01
CA THR A 46 2.70 1.98 -6.31
C THR A 46 2.82 0.75 -5.41
N TYR A 47 1.69 0.21 -4.98
CA TYR A 47 1.64 -0.96 -4.12
C TYR A 47 1.12 -2.17 -4.87
N LEU A 48 1.80 -3.32 -4.75
CA LEU A 48 1.42 -4.56 -5.42
C LEU A 48 1.28 -5.68 -4.39
N ARG A 49 0.19 -6.44 -4.45
CA ARG A 49 0.09 -7.70 -3.71
C ARG A 49 -0.53 -8.78 -4.57
N VAL A 50 -0.36 -10.02 -4.11
CA VAL A 50 -0.97 -11.21 -4.69
C VAL A 50 -1.85 -11.91 -3.65
N ILE A 51 -2.99 -12.45 -4.08
CA ILE A 51 -3.85 -13.37 -3.32
C ILE A 51 -3.96 -14.68 -4.09
N ASN A 52 -3.76 -15.81 -3.42
CA ASN A 52 -3.96 -17.12 -4.03
C ASN A 52 -5.43 -17.53 -3.91
N VAL A 53 -6.19 -17.48 -5.01
CA VAL A 53 -7.60 -17.92 -5.05
C VAL A 53 -7.75 -19.34 -5.63
N SER A 54 -6.64 -20.00 -5.93
CA SER A 54 -6.57 -21.41 -6.32
C SER A 54 -6.62 -22.34 -5.11
N PRO A 55 -7.12 -23.58 -5.26
CA PRO A 55 -6.98 -24.62 -4.23
C PRO A 55 -5.54 -25.16 -4.11
N LEU A 56 -4.64 -24.83 -5.03
CA LEU A 56 -3.23 -25.24 -5.01
C LEU A 56 -2.36 -24.18 -4.33
N PRO A 57 -1.31 -24.57 -3.58
CA PRO A 57 -0.31 -23.60 -3.12
C PRO A 57 0.40 -22.94 -4.31
N ALA A 58 0.73 -21.66 -4.18
CA ALA A 58 1.40 -20.88 -5.22
C ALA A 58 2.73 -20.32 -4.71
N ARG A 59 3.86 -20.57 -5.38
CA ARG A 59 5.12 -19.92 -5.04
C ARG A 59 5.28 -18.64 -5.85
N VAL A 60 5.10 -17.49 -5.20
CA VAL A 60 5.04 -16.19 -5.88
C VAL A 60 6.27 -15.33 -5.61
N ALA A 61 6.72 -14.58 -6.61
CA ALA A 61 7.68 -13.50 -6.44
C ALA A 61 7.15 -12.23 -7.10
N LEU A 62 7.40 -11.09 -6.46
CA LEU A 62 6.86 -9.78 -6.84
C LEU A 62 8.00 -8.79 -7.00
N ALA A 63 7.88 -7.86 -7.95
CA ALA A 63 8.75 -6.69 -7.97
C ALA A 63 8.66 -5.93 -6.63
N GLY A 64 9.77 -5.35 -6.16
CA GLY A 64 9.81 -4.64 -4.87
C GLY A 64 9.67 -5.54 -3.63
N SER A 65 9.76 -6.86 -3.77
CA SER A 65 9.87 -7.81 -2.66
C SER A 65 11.09 -8.71 -2.80
N GLU A 66 11.66 -9.12 -1.68
CA GLU A 66 13.03 -9.66 -1.65
C GLU A 66 13.11 -11.17 -1.82
N ALA A 67 12.17 -11.93 -1.23
CA ALA A 67 12.16 -13.38 -1.29
C ALA A 67 10.85 -13.89 -1.90
N PRO A 68 10.90 -14.91 -2.77
CA PRO A 68 9.70 -15.64 -3.16
C PRO A 68 9.00 -16.24 -1.94
N GLN A 69 7.67 -16.18 -1.93
CA GLN A 69 6.83 -16.66 -0.82
C GLN A 69 5.86 -17.73 -1.33
N THR A 70 5.60 -18.74 -0.51
CA THR A 70 4.59 -19.76 -0.81
C THR A 70 3.27 -19.35 -0.17
N LEU A 71 2.23 -19.14 -0.99
CA LEU A 71 0.90 -18.81 -0.54
C LEU A 71 0.01 -20.06 -0.48
N ALA A 72 -0.54 -20.33 0.70
CA ALA A 72 -1.64 -21.27 0.84
C ALA A 72 -2.92 -20.75 0.14
N PRO A 73 -3.89 -21.62 -0.17
CA PRO A 73 -5.21 -21.18 -0.66
C PRO A 73 -5.84 -20.12 0.24
N GLY A 74 -6.32 -19.02 -0.34
CA GLY A 74 -6.92 -17.88 0.36
C GLY A 74 -5.91 -16.95 1.06
N ALA A 75 -4.60 -17.19 0.96
CA ALA A 75 -3.58 -16.34 1.57
C ALA A 75 -3.12 -15.22 0.63
N ALA A 76 -2.91 -14.02 1.17
CA ALA A 76 -2.36 -12.88 0.45
C ALA A 76 -0.95 -12.53 0.92
N THR A 77 -0.15 -11.95 0.03
CA THR A 77 1.10 -11.30 0.37
C THR A 77 0.84 -9.99 1.11
N ARG A 78 1.86 -9.49 1.84
CA ARG A 78 1.97 -8.05 2.12
C ARG A 78 2.08 -7.27 0.80
N PHE A 79 1.81 -5.97 0.83
CA PHE A 79 2.04 -5.10 -0.32
C PHE A 79 3.54 -4.86 -0.53
N SER A 80 4.05 -5.27 -1.68
CA SER A 80 5.33 -4.81 -2.21
C SER A 80 5.24 -3.33 -2.55
N VAL A 81 6.27 -2.58 -2.21
CA VAL A 81 6.39 -1.15 -2.53
C VAL A 81 7.20 -1.02 -3.81
N LEU A 82 6.61 -0.43 -4.84
CA LEU A 82 7.25 -0.18 -6.13
C LEU A 82 7.60 1.30 -6.21
N ALA A 83 8.89 1.58 -6.39
CA ALA A 83 9.35 2.93 -6.69
C ALA A 83 8.79 3.41 -8.04
N PRO A 84 8.75 4.72 -8.28
CA PRO A 84 8.31 5.30 -9.56
C PRO A 84 9.02 4.66 -10.75
N ALA A 85 8.28 4.50 -11.85
CA ALA A 85 8.75 3.86 -13.09
C ALA A 85 9.20 2.38 -12.94
N THR A 86 9.06 1.76 -11.76
CA THR A 86 9.29 0.32 -11.60
C THR A 86 8.17 -0.45 -12.28
N GLN A 87 8.52 -1.34 -13.20
CA GLN A 87 7.54 -2.21 -13.85
C GLN A 87 6.97 -3.23 -12.85
N MET A 88 5.65 -3.33 -12.79
CA MET A 88 4.98 -4.40 -12.03
C MET A 88 5.32 -5.76 -12.64
N HIS A 89 5.81 -6.68 -11.79
CA HIS A 89 6.07 -8.05 -12.16
C HIS A 89 5.56 -9.00 -11.07
N VAL A 90 4.85 -10.06 -11.50
CA VAL A 90 4.48 -11.21 -10.69
C VAL A 90 4.94 -12.46 -11.42
N SER A 91 5.70 -13.31 -10.74
CA SER A 91 5.95 -14.68 -11.19
C SER A 91 5.34 -15.71 -10.25
N VAL A 92 4.93 -16.82 -10.82
CA VAL A 92 4.43 -18.00 -10.10
C VAL A 92 5.26 -19.19 -10.53
N ASP A 93 5.78 -19.94 -9.55
CA ASP A 93 6.66 -21.09 -9.76
C ASP A 93 7.86 -20.78 -10.67
N GLY A 94 8.38 -19.56 -10.56
CA GLY A 94 9.52 -19.08 -11.34
C GLY A 94 9.18 -18.60 -12.76
N LYS A 95 7.91 -18.65 -13.18
CA LYS A 95 7.46 -18.17 -14.49
C LYS A 95 6.73 -16.83 -14.37
N ALA A 96 7.10 -15.86 -15.19
CA ALA A 96 6.40 -14.57 -15.26
C ALA A 96 4.96 -14.77 -15.72
N LEU A 97 4.01 -14.09 -15.09
CA LEU A 97 2.59 -14.15 -15.43
C LEU A 97 2.19 -12.88 -16.21
N ALA A 98 2.12 -12.97 -17.53
CA ALA A 98 1.92 -11.82 -18.41
C ALA A 98 0.66 -10.99 -18.07
N ASP A 99 -0.44 -11.68 -17.70
CA ASP A 99 -1.72 -11.03 -17.37
C ASP A 99 -1.68 -10.29 -16.02
N ALA A 100 -0.68 -10.58 -15.17
CA ALA A 100 -0.40 -9.82 -13.96
C ALA A 100 0.47 -8.58 -14.22
N THR A 101 1.11 -8.50 -15.40
CA THR A 101 2.09 -7.46 -15.77
C THR A 101 1.54 -6.52 -16.84
N ALA A 102 0.67 -5.57 -16.46
CA ALA A 102 0.24 -4.53 -17.41
C ALA A 102 0.24 -3.13 -16.77
N ALA A 103 0.95 -2.21 -17.45
CA ALA A 103 1.19 -0.79 -17.13
C ALA A 103 1.82 -0.49 -15.76
N THR A 104 2.69 0.51 -15.70
CA THR A 104 3.08 1.17 -14.45
C THR A 104 1.81 1.59 -13.71
N GLY A 105 1.72 1.29 -12.42
CA GLY A 105 0.59 1.76 -11.62
C GLY A 105 0.63 3.28 -11.51
N HIS A 106 -0.49 3.90 -11.21
CA HIS A 106 -0.47 5.32 -10.88
C HIS A 106 0.08 5.50 -9.47
N PRO A 107 0.82 6.59 -9.20
CA PRO A 107 1.20 6.98 -7.85
C PRO A 107 0.03 6.88 -6.85
N GLY A 108 0.26 6.17 -5.75
CA GLY A 108 -0.73 5.96 -4.68
C GLY A 108 -1.73 4.82 -4.92
N ASP A 109 -1.69 4.14 -6.07
CA ASP A 109 -2.53 2.98 -6.34
C ASP A 109 -1.99 1.72 -5.66
N ALA A 110 -2.93 0.90 -5.17
CA ALA A 110 -2.73 -0.47 -4.77
C ALA A 110 -3.37 -1.42 -5.78
N VAL A 111 -2.56 -2.30 -6.34
CA VAL A 111 -2.98 -3.37 -7.25
C VAL A 111 -2.99 -4.69 -6.48
N THR A 112 -4.15 -5.34 -6.43
CA THR A 112 -4.31 -6.70 -5.94
C THR A 112 -4.47 -7.64 -7.12
N VAL A 113 -3.61 -8.66 -7.20
CA VAL A 113 -3.65 -9.70 -8.23
C VAL A 113 -4.16 -11.00 -7.62
N ALA A 114 -5.29 -11.50 -8.07
CA ALA A 114 -5.78 -12.83 -7.72
C ALA A 114 -5.21 -13.88 -8.67
N LEU A 115 -4.60 -14.93 -8.11
CA LEU A 115 -4.09 -16.08 -8.85
C LEU A 115 -5.08 -17.24 -8.82
N SER A 116 -5.55 -17.66 -9.99
CA SER A 116 -6.29 -18.90 -10.17
C SER A 116 -5.45 -19.91 -10.95
N HIS A 117 -5.81 -21.19 -10.86
CA HIS A 117 -5.15 -22.25 -11.61
C HIS A 117 -6.19 -23.19 -12.20
N ASP A 118 -6.04 -23.54 -13.48
CA ASP A 118 -6.85 -24.54 -14.16
C ASP A 118 -5.98 -25.48 -15.01
N ALA A 119 -6.58 -26.25 -15.90
CA ALA A 119 -5.86 -27.19 -16.79
C ALA A 119 -4.86 -26.50 -17.75
N LYS A 120 -5.01 -25.19 -17.99
CA LYS A 120 -4.12 -24.37 -18.83
C LYS A 120 -3.00 -23.70 -18.02
N GLY A 121 -3.01 -23.84 -16.69
CA GLY A 121 -2.00 -23.31 -15.79
C GLY A 121 -2.50 -22.15 -14.94
N TRP A 122 -1.57 -21.30 -14.51
CA TRP A 122 -1.84 -20.12 -13.69
C TRP A 122 -2.43 -18.98 -14.51
N HIS A 123 -3.42 -18.29 -13.96
CA HIS A 123 -4.06 -17.09 -14.51
C HIS A 123 -4.09 -15.98 -13.47
N ALA A 124 -4.23 -14.74 -13.92
CA ALA A 124 -4.35 -13.57 -13.05
C ALA A 124 -5.59 -12.74 -13.36
N MET A 125 -6.22 -12.25 -12.29
CA MET A 125 -7.19 -11.17 -12.36
C MET A 125 -6.68 -10.00 -11.51
N ARG A 126 -6.68 -8.79 -12.07
CA ARG A 126 -6.17 -7.59 -11.41
C ARG A 126 -7.32 -6.67 -11.00
N VAL A 127 -7.23 -6.16 -9.78
CA VAL A 127 -8.12 -5.11 -9.28
C VAL A 127 -7.26 -4.01 -8.67
N ALA A 128 -7.40 -2.80 -9.18
CA ALA A 128 -6.69 -1.62 -8.71
C ALA A 128 -7.62 -0.69 -7.92
N GLY A 129 -7.06 0.04 -6.97
CA GLY A 129 -7.65 1.27 -6.46
C GLY A 129 -6.75 1.91 -5.41
N ARG A 130 -7.22 2.94 -4.72
CA ARG A 130 -6.33 3.74 -3.85
C ARG A 130 -5.90 2.99 -2.60
N TYR A 131 -4.59 2.99 -2.29
CA TYR A 131 -4.04 2.43 -1.06
C TYR A 131 -4.40 3.28 0.18
N GLY A 132 -4.59 4.59 -0.01
CA GLY A 132 -4.79 5.57 1.05
C GLY A 132 -5.98 5.26 1.97
N ARG A 133 -5.86 5.64 3.24
CA ARG A 133 -6.90 5.43 4.25
C ARG A 133 -8.18 6.17 3.88
N VAL A 134 -9.33 5.56 4.20
CA VAL A 134 -10.64 6.20 4.08
C VAL A 134 -10.87 7.15 5.26
N ASP A 135 -10.54 6.72 6.48
CA ASP A 135 -10.60 7.51 7.71
C ASP A 135 -9.48 7.04 8.66
N GLY A 136 -8.62 7.95 9.13
CA GLY A 136 -7.50 7.63 10.00
C GLY A 136 -7.87 7.31 11.45
N LEU A 137 -9.09 7.64 11.88
CA LEU A 137 -9.58 7.40 13.24
C LEU A 137 -10.35 6.08 13.37
N LYS A 138 -10.54 5.37 12.27
CA LYS A 138 -11.29 4.12 12.16
C LYS A 138 -10.45 3.02 11.55
N ALA A 139 -10.86 1.78 11.74
CA ALA A 139 -10.34 0.69 10.94
C ALA A 139 -10.95 0.77 9.53
N THR A 140 -10.25 0.26 8.51
CA THR A 140 -10.76 0.20 7.13
C THR A 140 -10.97 -1.24 6.72
N LEU A 141 -12.14 -1.56 6.19
CA LEU A 141 -12.37 -2.78 5.42
C LEU A 141 -12.28 -2.45 3.93
N ARG A 142 -11.65 -3.34 3.15
CA ARG A 142 -11.61 -3.26 1.69
C ARG A 142 -12.11 -4.55 1.09
N ALA A 143 -13.16 -4.50 0.29
CA ALA A 143 -13.70 -5.67 -0.36
C ALA A 143 -13.22 -5.74 -1.81
N PHE A 144 -12.85 -6.93 -2.27
CA PHE A 144 -12.47 -7.22 -3.65
C PHE A 144 -13.30 -8.40 -4.14
N ASN A 145 -13.88 -8.29 -5.34
CA ASN A 145 -14.63 -9.37 -5.95
C ASN A 145 -13.87 -9.97 -7.14
N PHE A 146 -13.41 -11.21 -6.96
CA PHE A 146 -12.76 -12.01 -7.99
C PHE A 146 -13.66 -13.14 -8.52
N VAL A 147 -14.95 -13.17 -8.17
CA VAL A 147 -15.90 -14.13 -8.70
C VAL A 147 -16.41 -13.64 -10.06
N PRO A 148 -16.14 -14.36 -11.17
CA PRO A 148 -16.58 -13.95 -12.50
C PRO A 148 -18.10 -13.86 -12.59
N GLY A 149 -18.61 -12.75 -13.15
CA GLY A 149 -20.04 -12.56 -13.42
C GLY A 149 -20.94 -12.41 -12.19
N CYS A 150 -20.37 -12.34 -10.98
CA CYS A 150 -21.13 -12.12 -9.75
C CYS A 150 -21.13 -10.64 -9.36
N SER A 151 -22.30 -10.10 -8.99
CA SER A 151 -22.40 -8.88 -8.20
C SER A 151 -22.50 -9.27 -6.73
N ALA A 152 -21.37 -9.18 -6.03
CA ALA A 152 -21.20 -9.77 -4.72
C ALA A 152 -21.76 -8.88 -3.60
N GLU A 153 -22.15 -9.52 -2.51
CA GLU A 153 -22.47 -8.87 -1.24
C GLU A 153 -21.56 -9.41 -0.14
N ILE A 154 -21.17 -8.56 0.81
CA ILE A 154 -20.56 -9.00 2.07
C ILE A 154 -21.41 -8.44 3.22
N SER A 155 -21.91 -9.32 4.07
CA SER A 155 -22.77 -8.98 5.22
C SER A 155 -22.28 -9.66 6.49
N VAL A 156 -22.74 -9.17 7.64
CA VAL A 156 -22.54 -9.83 8.92
C VAL A 156 -23.36 -11.13 8.96
N ASP A 157 -22.74 -12.21 9.42
CA ASP A 157 -23.36 -13.53 9.56
C ASP A 157 -24.66 -13.48 10.40
N GLY A 158 -25.58 -14.41 10.15
CA GLY A 158 -26.86 -14.48 10.88
C GLY A 158 -27.89 -13.41 10.51
N ALA A 159 -27.97 -13.03 9.22
CA ALA A 159 -28.86 -11.98 8.71
C ALA A 159 -28.58 -10.58 9.31
N GLY A 160 -27.31 -10.32 9.63
CA GLY A 160 -26.87 -8.99 10.07
C GLY A 160 -26.77 -7.98 8.93
N PRO A 161 -26.32 -6.75 9.22
CA PRO A 161 -26.27 -5.68 8.23
C PRO A 161 -25.33 -6.00 7.06
N THR A 162 -25.71 -5.53 5.88
CA THR A 162 -24.83 -5.53 4.70
C THR A 162 -23.72 -4.49 4.87
N VAL A 163 -22.48 -4.96 4.72
CA VAL A 163 -21.28 -4.12 4.79
C VAL A 163 -20.93 -3.59 3.40
N PHE A 164 -20.91 -4.47 2.39
CA PHE A 164 -20.68 -4.11 1.00
C PHE A 164 -21.80 -4.68 0.14
N ALA A 165 -22.43 -3.83 -0.67
CA ALA A 165 -23.52 -4.22 -1.55
C ALA A 165 -23.10 -4.06 -3.01
N GLN A 166 -23.59 -4.96 -3.87
CA GLN A 166 -23.46 -4.86 -5.32
C GLN A 166 -22.02 -4.68 -5.83
N LEU A 167 -21.06 -5.35 -5.19
CA LEU A 167 -19.67 -5.28 -5.60
C LEU A 167 -19.48 -6.04 -6.92
N ALA A 168 -19.35 -5.32 -8.03
CA ALA A 168 -19.21 -5.92 -9.35
C ALA A 168 -17.96 -6.81 -9.46
N SER A 169 -17.99 -7.80 -10.36
CA SER A 169 -16.83 -8.63 -10.66
C SER A 169 -15.65 -7.78 -11.14
N GLY A 170 -14.47 -7.98 -10.56
CA GLY A 170 -13.28 -7.17 -10.84
C GLY A 170 -13.29 -5.77 -10.23
N ALA A 171 -14.21 -5.50 -9.30
CA ALA A 171 -14.26 -4.24 -8.57
C ALA A 171 -13.73 -4.39 -7.13
N GLN A 172 -13.43 -3.23 -6.55
CA GLN A 172 -13.21 -3.08 -5.12
C GLN A 172 -14.09 -1.98 -4.53
N ASP A 173 -14.32 -2.04 -3.23
CA ASP A 173 -14.90 -0.95 -2.45
C ASP A 173 -14.26 -0.92 -1.05
N ALA A 174 -14.34 0.22 -0.36
CA ALA A 174 -13.74 0.41 0.94
C ALA A 174 -14.68 1.14 1.91
N ARG A 175 -14.65 0.74 3.18
CA ARG A 175 -15.44 1.36 4.24
C ARG A 175 -14.65 1.51 5.52
N ALA A 176 -14.81 2.67 6.16
CA ALA A 176 -14.36 2.88 7.52
C ALA A 176 -15.33 2.24 8.50
N ILE A 177 -14.82 1.50 9.49
CA ILE A 177 -15.59 0.82 10.52
C ILE A 177 -15.03 1.15 11.90
N ASN A 178 -15.90 1.13 12.91
CA ASN A 178 -15.43 1.09 14.29
C ASN A 178 -14.80 -0.28 14.59
N PRO A 179 -13.93 -0.39 15.60
CA PRO A 179 -13.51 -1.69 16.12
C PRO A 179 -14.73 -2.54 16.49
N VAL A 180 -14.88 -3.70 15.86
CA VAL A 180 -16.01 -4.60 16.08
C VAL A 180 -15.53 -6.05 16.08
N SER A 181 -16.26 -6.91 16.79
CA SER A 181 -16.16 -8.36 16.64
C SER A 181 -17.35 -8.82 15.80
N ALA A 182 -17.09 -9.39 14.63
CA ALA A 182 -18.11 -9.90 13.73
C ALA A 182 -17.59 -11.08 12.92
N LYS A 183 -18.50 -11.92 12.43
CA LYS A 183 -18.23 -12.85 11.34
C LYS A 183 -18.88 -12.30 10.08
N LEU A 184 -18.18 -12.34 8.96
CA LEU A 184 -18.68 -11.88 7.68
C LEU A 184 -18.95 -13.06 6.76
N VAL A 185 -19.93 -12.91 5.87
CA VAL A 185 -20.27 -13.88 4.84
C VAL A 185 -20.26 -13.17 3.49
N GLY A 186 -19.58 -13.76 2.51
CA GLY A 186 -19.64 -13.31 1.12
C GLY A 186 -20.75 -14.04 0.38
N ARG A 187 -21.49 -13.33 -0.48
CA ARG A 187 -22.60 -13.91 -1.25
C ARG A 187 -22.52 -13.59 -2.73
N CYS A 188 -22.96 -14.55 -3.53
CA CYS A 188 -23.26 -14.41 -4.94
C CYS A 188 -24.70 -14.87 -5.18
N GLY A 189 -25.64 -13.92 -5.20
CA GLY A 189 -27.06 -14.23 -5.18
C GLY A 189 -27.45 -15.05 -3.94
N ALA A 190 -28.05 -16.22 -4.15
CA ALA A 190 -28.45 -17.12 -3.06
C ALA A 190 -27.27 -17.88 -2.43
N ALA A 191 -26.17 -18.06 -3.15
CA ALA A 191 -24.99 -18.78 -2.66
C ALA A 191 -24.22 -17.93 -1.65
N ALA A 192 -23.69 -18.58 -0.62
CA ALA A 192 -23.00 -17.94 0.48
C ALA A 192 -21.72 -18.71 0.83
N SER A 193 -20.68 -17.97 1.23
CA SER A 193 -19.45 -18.54 1.74
C SER A 193 -19.62 -19.09 3.16
N ALA A 194 -18.63 -19.84 3.62
CA ALA A 194 -18.45 -20.03 5.05
C ALA A 194 -18.25 -18.67 5.76
N PRO A 195 -18.70 -18.50 7.01
CA PRO A 195 -18.43 -17.29 7.79
C PRO A 195 -16.93 -17.10 8.07
N LEU A 196 -16.41 -15.92 7.77
CA LEU A 196 -15.05 -15.48 8.08
C LEU A 196 -15.08 -14.63 9.37
N PRO A 197 -14.46 -15.09 10.49
CA PRO A 197 -14.30 -14.23 11.65
C PRO A 197 -13.36 -13.07 11.33
N LEU A 198 -13.80 -11.84 11.57
CA LEU A 198 -12.92 -10.68 11.51
C LEU A 198 -11.93 -10.74 12.68
N PRO A 199 -10.63 -10.52 12.42
CA PRO A 199 -9.69 -10.30 13.51
C PRO A 199 -10.02 -8.97 14.22
N PRO A 200 -9.54 -8.76 15.45
CA PRO A 200 -9.60 -7.45 16.08
C PRO A 200 -8.88 -6.43 15.21
N LEU A 201 -9.54 -5.30 14.94
CA LEU A 201 -9.00 -4.18 14.15
C LEU A 201 -9.00 -2.91 14.99
N ALA A 202 -7.83 -2.31 15.17
CA ALA A 202 -7.64 -1.02 15.79
C ALA A 202 -7.83 0.13 14.78
N ALA A 203 -7.99 1.34 15.30
CA ALA A 203 -8.02 2.54 14.47
C ALA A 203 -6.75 2.65 13.61
N GLY A 204 -6.92 3.03 12.35
CA GLY A 204 -5.83 3.16 11.38
C GLY A 204 -5.39 1.84 10.73
N GLU A 205 -5.84 0.68 11.23
CA GLU A 205 -5.59 -0.60 10.57
C GLU A 205 -6.51 -0.82 9.37
N SER A 206 -6.04 -1.58 8.38
CA SER A 206 -6.82 -1.95 7.20
C SER A 206 -6.83 -3.47 7.03
N TYR A 207 -7.99 -4.01 6.67
CA TYR A 207 -8.20 -5.43 6.42
C TYR A 207 -8.93 -5.64 5.11
N SER A 208 -8.32 -6.44 4.24
CA SER A 208 -8.90 -6.76 2.94
C SER A 208 -9.66 -8.06 2.99
N LEU A 209 -10.83 -8.05 2.36
CA LEU A 209 -11.77 -9.14 2.18
C LEU A 209 -11.78 -9.51 0.70
N PHE A 210 -11.58 -10.78 0.40
CA PHE A 210 -11.57 -11.29 -0.96
C PHE A 210 -12.71 -12.28 -1.11
N ILE A 211 -13.69 -11.96 -1.96
CA ILE A 211 -14.66 -12.95 -2.40
C ILE A 211 -14.16 -13.56 -3.72
N HIS A 212 -14.04 -14.89 -3.74
CA HIS A 212 -13.48 -15.65 -4.86
C HIS A 212 -14.15 -17.03 -4.96
N GLY A 213 -13.63 -17.92 -5.81
CA GLY A 213 -14.30 -19.18 -6.15
C GLY A 213 -15.27 -18.99 -7.32
N ASP A 214 -16.34 -19.77 -7.35
CA ASP A 214 -17.38 -19.67 -8.36
C ASP A 214 -18.69 -19.09 -7.77
N ALA A 215 -19.57 -18.58 -8.62
CA ALA A 215 -20.79 -17.91 -8.17
C ALA A 215 -21.77 -18.83 -7.42
N ARG A 216 -21.65 -20.16 -7.53
CA ARG A 216 -22.47 -21.15 -6.81
C ARG A 216 -21.82 -21.59 -5.50
N GLN A 217 -20.50 -21.45 -5.39
CA GLN A 217 -19.72 -21.75 -4.18
C GLN A 217 -18.71 -20.63 -3.91
N PRO A 218 -19.17 -19.43 -3.52
CA PRO A 218 -18.28 -18.34 -3.20
C PRO A 218 -17.49 -18.67 -1.93
N VAL A 219 -16.24 -18.23 -1.90
CA VAL A 219 -15.34 -18.32 -0.75
C VAL A 219 -14.99 -16.90 -0.32
N LEU A 220 -15.05 -16.65 0.99
CA LEU A 220 -14.59 -15.40 1.59
C LEU A 220 -13.29 -15.68 2.36
N SER A 221 -12.22 -15.00 1.97
CA SER A 221 -10.95 -14.98 2.68
C SER A 221 -10.57 -13.54 3.04
N GLY A 222 -9.53 -13.37 3.85
CA GLY A 222 -9.08 -12.04 4.20
C GLY A 222 -7.65 -11.98 4.69
N ALA A 223 -7.08 -10.79 4.61
CA ALA A 223 -5.71 -10.51 5.02
C ALA A 223 -5.62 -9.10 5.60
N ARG A 224 -4.77 -8.95 6.64
CA ARG A 224 -4.42 -7.63 7.17
C ARG A 224 -3.53 -6.91 6.15
N ASP A 225 -3.84 -5.67 5.87
CA ASP A 225 -3.06 -4.86 4.95
C ASP A 225 -1.80 -4.38 5.67
N ALA A 226 -0.64 -4.70 5.08
CA ALA A 226 0.65 -4.26 5.57
C ALA A 226 1.62 -4.09 4.40
N LEU A 227 2.56 -3.16 4.53
CA LEU A 227 3.64 -2.99 3.59
C LEU A 227 4.79 -3.94 3.91
N ALA A 228 5.44 -4.46 2.87
CA ALA A 228 6.76 -5.07 2.97
C ALA A 228 7.82 -3.96 2.93
N TRP A 229 7.82 -3.07 3.92
CA TRP A 229 8.69 -1.90 3.99
C TRP A 229 9.20 -1.63 5.43
N PRO A 230 10.47 -1.19 5.62
CA PRO A 230 11.52 -1.22 4.60
C PRO A 230 11.76 -2.64 4.07
N PRO A 231 12.32 -2.79 2.87
CA PRO A 231 12.81 -4.09 2.42
C PRO A 231 13.78 -4.65 3.48
N ALA A 232 13.81 -5.97 3.68
CA ALA A 232 14.74 -6.53 4.65
C ALA A 232 16.19 -6.26 4.21
N ALA A 233 17.12 -6.26 5.15
CA ALA A 233 18.53 -6.11 4.77
C ALA A 233 18.96 -7.36 3.98
N ARG A 234 19.54 -7.15 2.79
CA ARG A 234 20.15 -8.21 1.98
C ARG A 234 21.41 -8.76 2.61
#